data_AF-A0A223ARA9-F1
#
_entry.id   AF-A0A223ARA9-F1
#
_cell.length_a   1.000
_cell.length_b   1.000
_cell.length_c   1.000
_cell.angle_alpha   90.00
_cell.angle_beta   90.00
_cell.angle_gamma   90.00
#
_symmetry.space_group_name_H-M   'P 1'
#
loop_
_entity.id
_entity.type
_entity.pdbx_description
1 polymer ?
#
loop_
_entity_poly.entity_id
_entity_poly.type
_entity_poly.pdbx_seq_one_letter_code
_entity_poly.pdbx_strand_id
1 'polypeptide(L)'
;MGDYGLSEDHSQAAVVNLGCRLNMTGRRADNGACRIYNLDFSDVIKCRNEIIPAGEREENIACDLNDFSWMYQIDTGDGAVFYAAGVFHNFSTRQVKAMVIAMAERFPGGRLVFDALNKF
;
A
#
# COMPACT_ATOMS: atom_id res chain seq x y z
N MET A 1 -0.24 19.34 -9.38
CA MET A 1 -0.57 17.90 -9.43
C MET A 1 0.68 17.21 -8.93
N GLY A 2 0.68 16.73 -7.68
CA GLY A 2 1.89 16.23 -7.04
C GLY A 2 2.35 14.94 -7.70
N ASP A 3 3.65 14.80 -7.91
CA ASP A 3 4.25 13.53 -8.32
C ASP A 3 4.01 12.51 -7.19
N TYR A 4 3.06 11.60 -7.40
CA TYR A 4 2.74 10.56 -6.43
C TYR A 4 3.85 9.48 -6.38
N GLY A 5 4.97 9.64 -7.08
CA GLY A 5 6.05 8.65 -7.12
C GLY A 5 5.89 7.62 -8.24
N LEU A 6 4.97 7.88 -9.18
CA LEU A 6 4.81 7.12 -10.42
C LEU A 6 5.61 7.85 -11.51
N SER A 7 6.84 7.39 -11.78
CA SER A 7 7.62 7.86 -12.94
C SER A 7 7.05 7.28 -14.24
N GLU A 8 7.46 7.81 -15.41
CA GLU A 8 7.06 7.25 -16.72
C GLU A 8 7.37 5.75 -16.84
N ASP A 9 8.51 5.31 -16.27
CA ASP A 9 8.94 3.91 -16.21
C ASP A 9 8.07 3.00 -15.29
N HIS A 10 7.15 3.58 -14.51
CA HIS A 10 6.27 2.88 -13.56
C HIS A 10 4.80 3.22 -13.77
N SER A 11 4.42 3.60 -15.00
CA SER A 11 3.05 4.00 -15.33
C SER A 11 1.98 2.91 -15.10
N GLN A 12 2.36 1.63 -14.97
CA GLN A 12 1.47 0.51 -14.66
C GLN A 12 1.71 -0.10 -13.27
N ALA A 13 2.58 0.51 -12.45
CA ALA A 13 3.00 -0.08 -11.18
C ALA A 13 1.82 -0.31 -10.22
N ALA A 14 1.97 -1.31 -9.37
CA ALA A 14 1.04 -1.55 -8.28
C ALA A 14 1.09 -0.41 -7.26
N VAL A 15 -0.06 0.17 -6.94
CA VAL A 15 -0.23 1.16 -5.88
C VAL A 15 -0.80 0.46 -4.65
N VAL A 16 0.03 0.28 -3.62
CA VAL A 16 -0.33 -0.51 -2.43
C VAL A 16 -0.48 0.41 -1.22
N ASN A 17 -1.71 0.59 -0.74
CA ASN A 17 -2.01 1.33 0.48
C ASN A 17 -2.00 0.37 1.68
N LEU A 18 -0.93 0.42 2.47
CA LEU A 18 -0.79 -0.32 3.72
C LEU A 18 -1.64 0.39 4.80
N GLY A 19 -2.45 -0.35 5.57
CA GLY A 19 -3.34 0.24 6.59
C GLY A 19 -4.30 1.27 6.00
N CYS A 20 -5.01 0.87 4.94
CA CYS A 20 -5.71 1.79 4.05
C CYS A 20 -6.83 2.58 4.73
N ARG A 21 -7.50 2.05 5.78
CA ARG A 21 -8.71 2.66 6.35
C ARG A 21 -9.66 3.16 5.24
N LEU A 22 -10.02 4.45 5.25
CA LEU A 22 -10.82 5.11 4.22
C LEU A 22 -9.98 5.93 3.22
N ASN A 23 -8.68 5.66 3.13
CA ASN A 23 -7.76 6.33 2.21
C ASN A 23 -8.17 6.09 0.74
N MET A 24 -8.18 7.15 -0.06
CA MET A 24 -8.47 7.13 -1.51
C MET A 24 -7.33 7.72 -2.35
N THR A 25 -6.13 7.87 -1.78
CA THR A 25 -4.95 8.40 -2.46
C THR A 25 -4.63 7.61 -3.71
N GLY A 26 -4.73 6.26 -3.65
CA GLY A 26 -4.56 5.42 -4.85
C GLY A 26 -5.49 5.81 -6.00
N ARG A 27 -6.78 6.06 -5.73
CA ARG A 27 -7.73 6.50 -6.76
C ARG A 27 -7.46 7.91 -7.27
N ARG A 28 -7.01 8.81 -6.39
CA ARG A 28 -6.69 10.21 -6.76
C ARG A 28 -5.40 10.31 -7.57
N ALA A 29 -4.49 9.38 -7.35
CA ALA A 29 -3.22 9.25 -8.06
C ALA A 29 -3.33 8.35 -9.30
N ASP A 30 -4.48 7.68 -9.52
CA ASP A 30 -4.66 6.77 -10.65
C ASP A 30 -4.51 7.52 -11.97
N ASN A 31 -3.60 7.02 -12.81
CA ASN A 31 -3.37 7.49 -14.17
C ASN A 31 -4.22 6.73 -15.20
N GLY A 32 -5.11 5.85 -14.74
CA GLY A 32 -6.01 5.04 -15.56
C GLY A 32 -5.48 3.63 -15.84
N ALA A 33 -4.33 3.27 -15.30
CA ALA A 33 -3.61 2.07 -15.72
C ALA A 33 -3.00 1.27 -14.55
N CYS A 34 -2.76 1.91 -13.40
CA CYS A 34 -2.24 1.25 -12.21
C CYS A 34 -3.26 0.26 -11.61
N ARG A 35 -2.75 -0.82 -11.02
CA ARG A 35 -3.52 -1.72 -10.14
C ARG A 35 -3.41 -1.20 -8.70
N ILE A 36 -4.54 -1.06 -8.01
CA ILE A 36 -4.61 -0.47 -6.66
C ILE A 36 -4.93 -1.56 -5.65
N TYR A 37 -4.15 -1.65 -4.58
CA TYR A 37 -4.37 -2.61 -3.49
C TYR A 37 -4.53 -1.86 -2.18
N ASN A 38 -5.60 -2.11 -1.45
CA ASN A 38 -5.89 -1.49 -0.17
C ASN A 38 -5.90 -2.57 0.91
N LEU A 39 -4.91 -2.52 1.81
CA LEU A 39 -4.67 -3.56 2.80
C LEU A 39 -5.04 -3.04 4.19
N ASP A 40 -5.85 -3.78 4.93
CA ASP A 40 -6.16 -3.49 6.33
C ASP A 40 -6.75 -4.73 7.02
N PHE A 41 -7.06 -4.61 8.32
CA PHE A 41 -7.73 -5.68 9.05
C PHE A 41 -9.13 -5.96 8.49
N SER A 42 -9.62 -7.17 8.74
CA SER A 42 -10.87 -7.68 8.15
C SER A 42 -12.10 -6.81 8.46
N ASP A 43 -12.21 -6.30 9.68
CA ASP A 43 -13.27 -5.40 10.11
C ASP A 43 -13.20 -4.04 9.39
N VAL A 44 -11.99 -3.50 9.22
CA VAL A 44 -11.76 -2.26 8.46
C VAL A 44 -12.10 -2.44 6.99
N ILE A 45 -11.65 -3.54 6.36
CA ILE A 45 -11.96 -3.85 4.95
C ILE A 45 -13.45 -4.09 4.74
N LYS A 46 -14.13 -4.76 5.67
CA LYS A 46 -15.59 -4.92 5.63
C LYS A 46 -16.30 -3.56 5.61
N CYS A 47 -15.95 -2.68 6.54
CA CYS A 47 -16.50 -1.32 6.60
C CYS A 47 -16.17 -0.52 5.32
N ARG A 48 -14.93 -0.61 4.84
CA ARG A 48 -14.51 0.05 3.59
C ARG A 48 -15.35 -0.41 2.42
N ASN A 49 -15.65 -1.70 2.28
CA ASN A 49 -16.46 -2.21 1.17
C ASN A 49 -17.90 -1.68 1.17
N GLU A 50 -18.46 -1.32 2.34
CA GLU A 50 -19.80 -0.72 2.45
C GLU A 50 -19.82 0.75 2.02
N ILE A 51 -18.74 1.49 2.29
CA ILE A 51 -18.67 2.95 2.06
C ILE A 51 -18.00 3.28 0.72
N ILE A 52 -16.94 2.54 0.38
CA ILE A 52 -16.01 2.76 -0.73
C ILE A 52 -15.68 1.39 -1.37
N PRO A 53 -16.65 0.76 -2.08
CA PRO A 53 -16.44 -0.52 -2.73
C PRO A 53 -15.34 -0.43 -3.78
N ALA A 54 -14.56 -1.49 -3.95
CA ALA A 54 -13.43 -1.52 -4.87
C ALA A 54 -13.87 -1.28 -6.34
N GLY A 55 -13.07 -0.51 -7.08
CA GLY A 55 -13.24 -0.32 -8.53
C GLY A 55 -12.67 -1.48 -9.37
N GLU A 56 -12.73 -1.35 -10.70
CA GLU A 56 -12.32 -2.41 -11.64
C GLU A 56 -10.84 -2.84 -11.52
N ARG A 57 -9.94 -1.89 -11.27
CA ARG A 57 -8.49 -2.14 -11.08
C ARG A 57 -8.07 -2.05 -9.62
N GLU A 58 -9.01 -2.20 -8.69
CA GLU A 58 -8.76 -2.03 -7.26
C GLU A 58 -9.18 -3.27 -6.48
N GLU A 59 -8.40 -3.63 -5.47
CA GLU A 59 -8.68 -4.73 -4.58
C GLU A 59 -8.59 -4.27 -3.12
N ASN A 60 -9.61 -4.59 -2.33
CA ASN A 60 -9.62 -4.38 -0.88
C ASN A 60 -9.29 -5.72 -0.20
N ILE A 61 -8.08 -5.84 0.34
CA ILE A 61 -7.51 -7.08 0.86
C ILE A 61 -7.49 -7.05 2.39
N ALA A 62 -8.17 -8.02 3.01
CA ALA A 62 -8.12 -8.22 4.45
C ALA A 62 -6.84 -8.98 4.85
N CYS A 63 -5.97 -8.37 5.64
CA CYS A 63 -4.73 -9.00 6.12
C CYS A 63 -4.17 -8.34 7.40
N ASP A 64 -3.32 -9.06 8.11
CA ASP A 64 -2.39 -8.48 9.10
C ASP A 64 -1.06 -8.17 8.40
N LEU A 65 -0.57 -6.93 8.49
CA LEU A 65 0.70 -6.54 7.87
C LEU A 65 1.93 -7.23 8.50
N ASN A 66 1.82 -7.80 9.70
CA ASN A 66 2.85 -8.63 10.32
C ASN A 66 2.89 -10.05 9.75
N ASP A 67 1.84 -10.48 9.04
CA ASP A 67 1.83 -11.71 8.25
C ASP A 67 2.19 -11.35 6.81
N PHE A 68 3.45 -11.59 6.43
CA PHE A 68 3.95 -11.19 5.11
C PHE A 68 3.36 -11.97 3.93
N SER A 69 2.41 -12.89 4.15
CA SER A 69 1.68 -13.56 3.07
C SER A 69 0.88 -12.60 2.18
N TRP A 70 0.51 -11.41 2.67
CA TRP A 70 -0.13 -10.37 1.85
C TRP A 70 0.71 -9.99 0.62
N MET A 71 2.04 -10.12 0.70
CA MET A 71 2.94 -9.76 -0.39
C MET A 71 2.81 -10.67 -1.62
N TYR A 72 2.22 -11.86 -1.47
CA TYR A 72 1.94 -12.77 -2.59
C TYR A 72 0.66 -12.41 -3.35
N GLN A 73 -0.17 -11.53 -2.79
CA GLN A 73 -1.41 -11.07 -3.41
C GLN A 73 -1.20 -9.84 -4.31
N ILE A 74 -0.03 -9.20 -4.22
CA ILE A 74 0.29 -8.03 -5.02
C ILE A 74 0.92 -8.47 -6.34
N ASP A 75 0.24 -8.16 -7.45
CA ASP A 75 0.83 -8.27 -8.78
C ASP A 75 1.79 -7.11 -9.02
N THR A 76 3.06 -7.42 -9.23
CA THR A 76 4.14 -6.43 -9.39
C THR A 76 4.82 -6.50 -10.75
N GLY A 77 4.12 -6.97 -11.79
CA GLY A 77 4.66 -7.08 -13.16
C GLY A 77 5.40 -5.82 -13.62
N ASP A 78 4.88 -4.64 -13.26
CA ASP A 78 5.41 -3.31 -13.65
C ASP A 78 6.02 -2.52 -12.47
N GLY A 79 6.38 -3.20 -11.39
CA GLY A 79 6.89 -2.61 -10.15
C GLY A 79 5.79 -2.27 -9.14
N ALA A 80 6.18 -1.66 -8.02
CA ALA A 80 5.27 -1.33 -6.92
C ALA A 80 5.67 -0.06 -6.15
N VAL A 81 4.65 0.72 -5.79
CA VAL A 81 4.74 1.87 -4.88
C VAL A 81 3.85 1.61 -3.67
N PHE A 82 4.46 1.62 -2.50
CA PHE A 82 3.81 1.35 -1.22
C PHE A 82 3.61 2.64 -0.44
N TYR A 83 2.41 2.85 0.08
CA TYR A 83 2.09 3.97 0.95
C TYR A 83 1.73 3.46 2.35
N ALA A 84 2.47 3.94 3.34
CA ALA A 84 2.24 3.69 4.76
C ALA A 84 1.89 5.01 5.49
N ALA A 85 0.81 5.67 5.06
CA ALA A 85 0.37 6.94 5.62
C ALA A 85 -0.31 6.76 6.99
N GLY A 86 0.36 7.16 8.07
CA GLY A 86 -0.13 7.01 9.44
C GLY A 86 -0.22 5.55 9.87
N VAL A 87 0.72 4.72 9.42
CA VAL A 87 0.69 3.27 9.67
C VAL A 87 1.78 2.87 10.67
N PHE A 88 3.04 3.18 10.38
CA PHE A 88 4.19 2.65 11.11
C PHE A 88 4.26 3.08 12.58
N HIS A 89 3.57 4.15 12.99
CA HIS A 89 3.47 4.53 14.40
C HIS A 89 2.67 3.52 15.26
N ASN A 90 1.91 2.61 14.63
CA ASN A 90 1.19 1.52 15.32
C ASN A 90 2.04 0.25 15.50
N PHE A 91 3.28 0.27 15.02
CA PHE A 91 4.18 -0.89 15.03
C PHE A 91 5.41 -0.60 15.88
N SER A 92 5.98 -1.64 16.49
CA SER A 92 7.31 -1.53 17.10
C SER A 92 8.38 -1.34 16.01
N THR A 93 9.50 -0.71 16.37
CA THR A 93 10.65 -0.57 15.46
C THR A 93 11.13 -1.91 14.89
N ARG A 94 11.04 -3.00 15.68
CA ARG A 94 11.39 -4.35 15.22
C ARG A 94 10.44 -4.83 14.13
N GLN A 95 9.14 -4.62 14.27
CA GLN A 95 8.15 -5.00 13.26
C GLN A 95 8.32 -4.18 11.98
N VAL A 96 8.49 -2.86 12.10
CA VAL A 96 8.76 -1.99 10.94
C VAL A 96 10.02 -2.45 10.20
N LYS A 97 11.12 -2.72 10.92
CA LYS A 97 12.37 -3.18 10.32
C LYS A 97 12.20 -4.52 9.59
N ALA A 98 11.52 -5.49 10.22
CA ALA A 98 11.27 -6.79 9.61
C ALA A 98 10.43 -6.67 8.34
N MET A 99 9.37 -5.87 8.37
CA MET A 99 8.50 -5.63 7.22
C MET A 99 9.24 -4.95 6.07
N VAL A 100 10.01 -3.88 6.35
CA VAL A 100 10.76 -3.16 5.31
C VAL A 100 11.83 -4.06 4.67
N ILE A 101 12.51 -4.91 5.45
CA ILE A 101 13.48 -5.88 4.90
C ILE A 101 12.77 -6.88 3.99
N ALA A 102 11.67 -7.49 4.45
CA ALA A 102 10.91 -8.44 3.64
C ALA A 102 10.34 -7.80 2.36
N MET A 103 9.88 -6.55 2.44
CA MET A 103 9.44 -5.79 1.27
C MET A 103 10.58 -5.54 0.28
N ALA A 104 11.78 -5.20 0.76
CA ALA A 104 12.93 -4.98 -0.12
C ALA A 104 13.38 -6.26 -0.83
N GLU A 105 13.29 -7.42 -0.16
CA GLU A 105 13.60 -8.73 -0.75
C GLU A 105 12.55 -9.15 -1.78
N ARG A 106 11.26 -8.93 -1.48
CA ARG A 106 10.15 -9.36 -2.33
C ARG A 106 9.89 -8.42 -3.51
N PHE A 107 10.15 -7.13 -3.35
CA PHE A 107 9.87 -6.09 -4.34
C PHE A 107 11.13 -5.31 -4.72
N PRO A 108 12.11 -5.94 -5.41
CA PRO A 108 13.30 -5.24 -5.89
C PRO A 108 12.91 -4.02 -6.75
N GLY A 109 13.50 -2.86 -6.46
CA GLY A 109 13.18 -1.60 -7.16
C GLY A 109 11.89 -0.92 -6.70
N GLY A 110 11.13 -1.54 -5.78
CA GLY A 110 9.92 -0.95 -5.21
C GLY A 110 10.18 0.35 -4.45
N ARG A 111 9.16 1.22 -4.40
CA ARG A 111 9.19 2.51 -3.72
C ARG A 111 8.35 2.44 -2.46
N LEU A 112 8.87 2.91 -1.32
CA LEU A 112 8.11 3.02 -0.07
C LEU A 112 7.99 4.49 0.33
N VAL A 113 6.77 4.96 0.48
CA VAL A 113 6.41 6.30 0.96
C VAL A 113 5.74 6.16 2.32
N PHE A 114 6.28 6.83 3.33
CA PHE A 114 5.76 6.76 4.69
C PHE A 114 6.01 8.09 5.42
N ASP A 115 5.19 8.39 6.42
CA ASP A 115 5.45 9.44 7.40
C ASP A 115 6.11 8.87 8.65
N ALA A 116 6.87 9.72 9.32
CA ALA A 116 7.44 9.45 10.62
C ALA A 116 7.06 10.59 11.56
N LEU A 117 6.66 10.22 12.79
CA LEU A 117 6.55 11.19 13.86
C LEU A 117 7.96 11.55 14.33
N ASN A 118 8.25 12.85 14.33
CA ASN A 118 9.46 13.35 14.94
C ASN A 118 9.31 13.32 16.48
N LYS A 119 10.42 13.22 17.20
CA LYS A 119 10.44 13.23 18.68
C LYS A 119 10.45 14.65 19.27
N PHE A 120 10.14 15.68 18.49
CA PHE A 120 10.26 17.09 18.90
C PHE A 120 8.95 17.83 18.71
#